data_AF-A0A454TDB6-F1
#
_entry.id   AF-A0A454TDB6-F1
#
_cell.length_a   1.000
_cell.length_b   1.000
_cell.length_c   1.000
_cell.angle_alpha   90.00
_cell.angle_beta   90.00
_cell.angle_gamma   90.00
#
_symmetry.space_group_name_H-M   'P 1'
#
loop_
_entity.id
_entity.type
_entity.pdbx_description
1 polymer ?
#
loop_
_entity_poly.entity_id
_entity_poly.type
_entity_poly.pdbx_seq_one_letter_code
_entity_poly.pdbx_strand_id
1 'polypeptide(L)' 'MSATQPITLITATPGGGKTALAVQMMKAAVDQGRPLFVMGIPELKLPYIPTPAVSDWTELREDPENPGMMLPYFT' A
#
# COMPACT_ATOMS: atom_id res chain seq x y z
N MET A 1 -12.72 5.14 -20.12
CA MET A 1 -13.17 3.88 -19.50
C MET A 1 -12.32 3.67 -18.27
N SER A 2 -12.89 3.82 -17.07
CA SER A 2 -12.16 3.52 -15.83
C SER A 2 -12.03 2.00 -15.74
N ALA A 3 -10.83 1.48 -15.97
CA ALA A 3 -10.54 0.10 -15.64
C ALA A 3 -10.48 0.03 -14.12
N THR A 4 -11.54 -0.47 -13.48
CA THR A 4 -11.52 -0.82 -12.06
C THR A 4 -10.46 -1.91 -11.87
N GLN A 5 -9.25 -1.48 -11.53
CA GLN A 5 -8.18 -2.42 -11.20
C GLN A 5 -8.59 -3.19 -9.93
N PRO A 6 -8.48 -4.53 -9.92
CA PRO A 6 -8.88 -5.34 -8.79
C PRO A 6 -7.98 -5.05 -7.58
N ILE A 7 -8.59 -4.84 -6.41
CA ILE A 7 -7.88 -4.76 -5.12
C ILE A 7 -7.70 -6.18 -4.60
N THR A 8 -6.46 -6.56 -4.28
CA THR A 8 -6.15 -7.84 -3.64
C THR A 8 -5.86 -7.62 -2.16
N LEU A 9 -6.70 -8.18 -1.28
CA LEU A 9 -6.48 -8.16 0.16
C LEU A 9 -5.89 -9.50 0.63
N ILE A 10 -4.67 -9.48 1.18
CA ILE A 10 -3.98 -10.66 1.71
C ILE A 10 -4.06 -10.63 3.25
N THR A 11 -4.81 -11.54 3.85
CA THR A 11 -4.94 -11.67 5.31
C THR A 11 -4.41 -13.02 5.79
N ALA A 12 -3.79 -13.02 6.96
CA ALA A 12 -3.33 -14.23 7.67
C ALA A 12 -2.99 -13.87 9.12
N THR A 13 -2.95 -14.87 9.99
CA THR A 13 -2.38 -14.75 11.34
C THR A 13 -0.94 -14.20 11.30
N PRO A 14 -0.42 -13.61 12.39
CA PRO A 14 1.01 -13.32 12.52
C PRO A 14 1.85 -14.56 12.19
N GLY A 15 2.88 -14.42 11.36
CA GLY A 15 3.69 -15.55 10.89
C GLY A 15 3.08 -16.38 9.74
N GLY A 16 1.83 -16.15 9.32
CA GLY A 16 1.16 -16.92 8.27
C GLY A 16 1.64 -16.67 6.82
N GLY A 17 2.81 -16.06 6.63
CA GLY A 17 3.42 -15.91 5.29
C GLY A 17 2.85 -14.81 4.38
N LYS A 18 1.94 -13.96 4.87
CA LYS A 18 1.34 -12.85 4.08
C LYS A 18 2.36 -11.96 3.35
N THR A 19 3.41 -11.53 4.04
CA THR A 19 4.48 -10.71 3.44
C THR A 19 5.28 -11.51 2.41
N ALA A 20 5.56 -12.79 2.66
CA ALA A 20 6.30 -13.64 1.73
C ALA A 20 5.52 -13.85 0.42
N LEU A 21 4.20 -14.10 0.52
CA LEU A 21 3.32 -14.21 -0.64
C LEU A 21 3.26 -12.89 -1.44
N ALA A 22 3.08 -11.76 -0.75
CA ALA A 22 3.08 -10.45 -1.40
C ALA A 22 4.40 -10.20 -2.15
N VAL A 23 5.54 -10.50 -1.52
CA VAL A 23 6.87 -10.36 -2.15
C VAL A 23 7.04 -11.28 -3.36
N GLN A 24 6.55 -12.52 -3.29
CA GLN A 24 6.57 -13.43 -4.44
C GLN A 24 5.75 -12.90 -5.62
N MET A 25 4.56 -12.36 -5.36
CA MET A 25 3.71 -11.74 -6.39
C MET A 25 4.36 -10.49 -6.99
N MET A 26 4.93 -9.63 -6.14
CA MET A 26 5.66 -8.43 -6.57
C MET A 26 6.87 -8.79 -7.43
N LYS A 27 7.64 -9.82 -7.05
CA LYS A 27 8.78 -10.30 -7.85
C LYS A 27 8.34 -10.71 -9.25
N ALA A 28 7.28 -11.49 -9.38
CA ALA A 28 6.77 -11.90 -10.68
C ALA A 28 6.35 -10.70 -11.55
N ALA A 29 5.76 -9.66 -10.95
CA ALA A 29 5.41 -8.43 -11.67
C ALA A 29 6.65 -7.64 -12.13
N VAL A 30 7.67 -7.52 -11.27
CA VAL A 30 8.95 -6.87 -11.60
C VAL A 30 9.68 -7.62 -12.72
N ASP A 31 9.73 -8.96 -12.66
CA ASP A 31 10.35 -9.79 -13.68
C ASP A 31 9.65 -9.65 -15.06
N GLN A 32 8.37 -9.23 -15.08
CA GLN A 32 7.61 -8.89 -16.27
C GLN A 32 7.77 -7.42 -16.73
N GLY A 33 8.65 -6.66 -16.09
CA GLY A 33 8.88 -5.25 -16.39
C GLY A 33 7.78 -4.31 -15.91
N ARG A 34 6.92 -4.74 -14.98
CA ARG A 34 5.87 -3.87 -14.42
C ARG A 34 6.45 -2.98 -13.30
N PRO A 35 6.19 -1.67 -13.30
CA PRO A 35 6.65 -0.79 -12.23
C PRO A 35 5.98 -1.17 -10.91
N LEU A 36 6.79 -1.16 -9.84
CA LEU A 36 6.35 -1.49 -8.50
C LEU A 36 6.42 -0.24 -7.63
N PHE A 37 5.28 0.14 -7.03
CA PHE A 37 5.19 1.21 -6.04
C PHE A 37 4.90 0.58 -4.68
N VAL A 38 5.64 0.97 -3.65
CA VAL A 38 5.57 0.33 -2.33
C VAL A 38 5.46 1.39 -1.23
N MET A 39 4.54 1.11 -0.31
CA MET A 39 4.36 1.86 0.92
C MET A 39 4.32 0.85 2.08
N GLY A 40 5.17 1.04 3.09
CA GLY A 40 5.08 0.28 4.35
C GLY A 40 5.71 -1.13 4.38
N ILE A 41 6.60 -1.49 3.45
CA ILE A 41 7.43 -2.70 3.55
C ILE A 41 8.88 -2.30 3.86
N PRO A 42 9.36 -2.48 5.11
CA PRO A 42 10.74 -2.16 5.48
C PRO A 42 11.74 -3.00 4.68
N GLU A 43 12.83 -2.37 4.25
CA GLU A 43 14.00 -3.05 3.65
C GLU A 43 13.68 -3.95 2.45
N LEU A 44 12.63 -3.63 1.68
CA LEU A 44 12.29 -4.39 0.47
C LEU A 44 13.49 -4.42 -0.49
N LYS A 45 13.93 -5.63 -0.85
CA LYS A 45 15.09 -5.86 -1.73
C LYS A 45 14.78 -5.78 -3.23
N LEU A 46 13.50 -5.88 -3.60
CA LEU A 46 13.07 -5.75 -5.00
C LEU A 46 13.24 -4.29 -5.46
N PRO A 47 13.54 -4.01 -6.73
CA PRO A 47 13.45 -2.66 -7.27
C PRO A 47 12.02 -2.11 -7.12
N TYR A 48 11.88 -0.94 -6.49
CA TYR A 48 10.60 -0.25 -6.34
C TYR A 48 10.77 1.26 -6.44
N ILE A 49 9.66 1.95 -6.71
CA ILE A 49 9.55 3.40 -6.69
C ILE A 49 8.87 3.78 -5.36
N PRO A 50 9.49 4.63 -4.53
CA PRO A 50 8.88 5.08 -3.28
C PRO A 50 7.65 5.94 -3.57
N THR A 51 6.63 5.83 -2.72
CA THR A 51 5.46 6.70 -2.78
C THR A 51 5.70 7.99 -1.98
N PRO A 52 5.09 9.13 -2.36
CA PRO A 52 5.08 10.34 -1.53
C PRO A 52 4.56 10.06 -0.11
N ALA A 53 4.98 10.86 0.87
CA ALA A 53 4.49 10.70 2.23
C ALA A 53 2.98 11.01 2.27
N VAL A 54 2.23 10.36 3.17
CA VAL A 54 0.78 10.59 3.32
C VAL A 54 0.48 12.07 3.57
N SER A 55 1.35 12.75 4.32
CA SER A 55 1.27 14.20 4.58
C SER A 55 1.36 15.08 3.34
N ASP A 56 1.92 14.59 2.23
CA ASP A 56 2.12 15.39 1.03
C ASP A 56 0.84 15.52 0.18
N TRP A 57 -0.17 14.69 0.46
CA TRP A 57 -1.42 14.61 -0.32
C TRP A 57 -2.67 14.48 0.54
N THR A 58 -2.56 14.70 1.86
CA THR A 58 -3.69 14.70 2.78
C THR A 58 -3.66 15.91 3.71
N GLU A 59 -4.83 16.27 4.22
CA GLU A 59 -4.98 17.17 5.35
C GLU A 59 -5.63 16.44 6.54
N LEU A 60 -5.20 16.81 7.74
CA LEU A 60 -5.79 16.27 8.96
C LEU A 60 -7.16 16.89 9.20
N ARG A 61 -8.21 16.08 9.19
CA ARG A 61 -9.57 16.48 9.57
C ARG A 61 -10.08 15.60 10.70
N GLU A 62 -11.05 16.10 11.45
CA GLU A 62 -11.76 15.30 12.44
C GLU A 62 -12.61 14.24 11.74
N ASP A 63 -12.52 13.00 12.20
CA ASP A 63 -13.30 11.90 11.63
C ASP A 63 -14.80 12.05 11.97
N PRO A 64 -15.70 12.03 10.98
CA PRO A 64 -17.14 12.23 11.22
C PRO A 64 -17.78 11.06 11.96
N GLU A 65 -17.17 9.87 11.94
CA GLU A 65 -17.66 8.68 12.63
C GLU A 65 -17.07 8.55 14.04
N ASN A 66 -15.95 9.21 14.32
CA ASN A 66 -15.20 9.14 15.57
C ASN A 66 -14.73 10.55 16.03
N PRO A 67 -15.62 11.33 16.68
CA PRO A 67 -15.28 12.66 17.21
C PRO A 67 -14.05 12.62 18.12
N GLY A 68 -13.13 13.56 17.93
CA GLY A 68 -11.85 13.65 18.64
C GLY A 68 -10.67 12.89 18.01
N MET A 69 -10.88 12.12 16.93
CA MET A 69 -9.79 11.54 16.14
C MET A 69 -9.46 12.41 14.92
N MET A 70 -8.21 12.84 14.81
CA MET A 70 -7.70 13.54 13.62
C MET A 70 -7.10 12.53 12.64
N LEU A 71 -7.75 12.32 11.50
CA LEU A 71 -7.33 11.37 10.46
C LEU A 71 -6.92 12.10 9.17
N PRO A 72 -6.01 11.52 8.37
CA PRO A 72 -5.62 12.08 7.09
C PRO A 72 -6.71 11.85 6.04
N TYR A 73 -7.25 12.94 5.47
CA TYR A 73 -8.19 12.91 4.34
C TYR A 73 -7.54 13.49 3.09
N PHE A 74 -7.89 12.94 1.92
CA PHE A 74 -7.49 13.52 0.64
C PHE A 74 -7.97 14.98 0.54
N THR A 75 -7.08 15.85 0.06
CA THR A 75 -7.39 17.25 -0.29
C THR A 75 -8.29 17.33 -1.50
#